data_AF-A0A7J6QTI4-F1
#
_entry.id   AF-A0A7J6QTI4-F1
#
_cell.length_a   1.000
_cell.length_b   1.000
_cell.length_c   1.000
_cell.angle_alpha   90.00
_cell.angle_beta   90.00
_cell.angle_gamma   90.00
#
_symmetry.space_group_name_H-M   'P 1'
#
loop_
_entity.id
_entity.type
_entity.pdbx_description
1 polymer ?
#
loop_
_entity_poly.entity_id
_entity_poly.type
_entity_poly.pdbx_seq_one_letter_code
_entity_poly.pdbx_strand_id
1 'polypeptide(L)' 'MTSSSTADELFAKVGVRVPYTLLPADKVDKTKWAIIACDQYTSEPDYWERVEQFVGDAPSTLRLMFPEVYLDKGHDEE' A
#
# COMPACT_ATOMS: atom_id res chain seq x y z
N MET A 1 9.22 26.12 -9.46
CA MET A 1 9.50 27.04 -8.33
C MET A 1 8.18 27.26 -7.60
N THR A 2 7.90 26.49 -6.56
CA THR A 2 6.72 26.72 -5.70
C THR A 2 7.05 27.86 -4.75
N SER A 3 6.32 28.97 -4.84
CA SER A 3 6.45 30.06 -3.88
C SER A 3 6.06 29.54 -2.50
N SER A 4 6.98 29.60 -1.53
CA SER A 4 6.72 29.18 -0.14
C SER A 4 5.65 30.07 0.48
N SER A 5 4.69 29.49 1.18
CA SER A 5 3.64 30.25 1.86
C SER A 5 4.13 30.78 3.22
N THR A 6 3.49 31.83 3.75
CA THR A 6 3.74 32.35 5.11
C THR A 6 3.57 31.27 6.19
N ALA A 7 2.70 30.28 5.95
CA ALA A 7 2.50 29.16 6.88
C ALA A 7 3.70 28.22 6.91
N ASP A 8 4.33 27.95 5.75
CA ASP A 8 5.51 27.08 5.66
C ASP A 8 6.70 27.64 6.45
N GLU A 9 6.91 28.96 6.39
CA GLU A 9 7.95 29.65 7.15
C GLU A 9 7.70 29.60 8.67
N LEU A 10 6.44 29.71 9.09
CA LEU A 10 6.06 29.62 10.50
C LEU A 10 6.27 28.19 11.03
N PHE A 11 5.85 27.18 10.28
CA PHE A 11 6.04 25.78 10.66
C PHE A 11 7.52 25.40 10.72
N ALA A 12 8.32 25.87 9.76
CA ALA A 12 9.76 25.63 9.77
C ALA A 12 10.45 26.17 11.03
N LYS A 13 10.04 27.35 11.54
CA LYS A 13 10.59 27.95 12.77
C LYS A 13 10.36 27.10 14.03
N VAL A 14 9.32 26.27 14.05
CA VAL A 14 9.00 25.38 15.16
C VAL A 14 9.34 23.91 14.86
N GLY A 15 10.06 23.63 13.77
CA GLY A 15 10.46 22.27 13.39
C GLY A 15 9.31 21.40 12.88
N VAL A 16 8.23 22.00 12.40
CA VAL A 16 7.05 21.29 11.86
C VAL A 16 7.09 21.33 10.33
N ARG A 17 6.69 20.23 9.69
CA ARG A 17 6.45 20.16 8.25
C ARG A 17 5.11 19.47 8.00
N VAL A 18 4.27 20.07 7.18
CA VAL A 18 3.03 19.43 6.74
C VAL A 18 3.38 18.28 5.80
N PRO A 19 2.97 17.03 6.10
CA PRO A 19 3.23 15.90 5.23
C PRO A 19 2.37 16.00 3.96
N TYR A 20 2.92 15.50 2.86
CA TYR A 20 2.16 15.30 1.63
C TYR A 20 1.77 13.83 1.56
N THR A 21 0.48 13.56 1.48
CA THR A 21 -0.02 12.21 1.19
C THR A 21 0.07 11.99 -0.31
N LEU A 22 0.85 10.99 -0.71
CA LEU A 22 0.92 10.58 -2.10
C LEU A 22 -0.22 9.60 -2.39
N LEU A 23 -0.92 9.85 -3.48
CA LEU A 23 -1.91 8.94 -4.04
C LEU A 23 -1.31 8.27 -5.29
N PRO A 24 -1.85 7.11 -5.70
CA PRO A 24 -1.49 6.51 -6.99
C PRO A 24 -1.74 7.52 -8.11
N ALA A 25 -0.86 7.52 -9.11
CA ALA A 25 -1.06 8.36 -10.29
C ALA A 25 -2.43 8.09 -10.93
N ASP A 26 -3.03 9.11 -11.57
CA ASP A 26 -4.41 9.01 -12.09
C ASP A 26 -4.65 7.86 -13.07
N LYS A 27 -3.60 7.43 -13.77
CA LYS A 27 -3.60 6.28 -14.67
C LYS A 27 -3.71 4.92 -13.96
N VAL A 28 -3.52 4.87 -12.64
CA VAL A 28 -3.62 3.64 -11.86
C VAL A 28 -5.09 3.41 -11.50
N ASP A 29 -5.58 2.23 -11.86
CA ASP A 29 -6.90 1.78 -11.44
C ASP A 29 -6.93 1.61 -9.91
N LYS A 30 -7.63 2.53 -9.24
CA LYS A 30 -7.73 2.55 -7.78
C LYS A 30 -8.46 1.33 -7.22
N THR A 31 -9.30 0.65 -8.02
CA THR A 31 -10.01 -0.57 -7.60
C THR A 31 -9.08 -1.78 -7.53
N LYS A 32 -8.01 -1.80 -8.35
CA LYS A 32 -6.96 -2.81 -8.30
C LYS A 32 -5.78 -2.41 -7.43
N TRP A 33 -5.66 -1.11 -7.12
CA TRP A 33 -4.57 -0.59 -6.30
C TRP A 33 -4.64 -1.05 -4.85
N ALA A 34 -5.79 -0.85 -4.20
CA ALA A 34 -5.94 -1.07 -2.77
C ALA A 34 -6.27 -2.54 -2.45
N ILE A 35 -5.67 -3.07 -1.38
CA ILE A 35 -5.92 -4.43 -0.87
C ILE A 35 -6.44 -4.37 0.56
N ILE A 36 -7.38 -5.25 0.90
CA ILE A 36 -7.90 -5.42 2.26
C ILE A 36 -7.08 -6.51 2.95
N ALA A 37 -6.02 -6.09 3.64
CA ALA A 37 -5.09 -6.95 4.37
C ALA A 37 -5.56 -7.22 5.82
N CYS A 38 -6.87 -7.37 6.03
CA CYS A 38 -7.41 -7.55 7.38
C CYS A 38 -7.25 -9.00 7.84
N ASP A 39 -7.03 -9.18 9.14
CA ASP A 39 -6.82 -10.46 9.84
C ASP A 39 -7.87 -11.54 9.51
N GLN A 40 -9.07 -11.12 9.13
CA GLN A 40 -10.14 -12.02 8.71
C GLN A 40 -9.87 -12.77 7.38
N TYR A 41 -8.97 -12.26 6.53
CA TYR A 41 -8.68 -12.82 5.21
C TYR A 41 -7.22 -13.26 5.02
N THR A 42 -6.32 -12.87 5.92
CA THR A 42 -4.87 -13.15 5.80
C THR A 42 -4.55 -14.63 5.80
N SER A 43 -5.43 -15.48 6.35
CA SER A 43 -5.31 -16.94 6.42
C SER A 43 -6.17 -17.71 5.39
N GLU A 44 -6.87 -17.03 4.47
CA GLU A 44 -7.72 -17.67 3.46
C GLU A 44 -7.00 -17.77 2.08
N PRO A 45 -6.47 -18.94 1.66
CA PRO A 45 -5.73 -19.06 0.39
C PRO A 45 -6.57 -18.65 -0.83
N ASP A 46 -7.83 -19.10 -0.90
CA ASP A 46 -8.71 -18.83 -2.03
C ASP A 46 -9.01 -17.33 -2.21
N TYR A 47 -8.99 -16.56 -1.11
CA TYR A 47 -9.12 -15.10 -1.19
C TYR A 47 -7.93 -14.51 -1.94
N TRP A 48 -6.71 -14.90 -1.57
CA TRP A 48 -5.49 -14.38 -2.19
C TRP A 48 -5.36 -14.81 -3.65
N GLU A 49 -5.76 -16.04 -4.01
CA GLU A 49 -5.80 -16.46 -5.41
C GLU A 49 -6.77 -15.62 -6.25
N ARG A 50 -7.96 -15.34 -5.75
CA ARG A 50 -8.93 -14.46 -6.44
C ARG A 50 -8.41 -13.03 -6.57
N VAL A 51 -7.75 -12.52 -5.53
CA VAL A 51 -7.15 -11.18 -5.54
C VAL A 51 -6.03 -11.09 -6.56
N GLU A 52 -5.14 -12.07 -6.63
CA GLU A 52 -4.10 -12.18 -7.66
C GLU A 52 -4.70 -12.17 -9.07
N GLN A 53 -5.70 -13.01 -9.33
CA GLN A 53 -6.40 -13.05 -10.62
C GLN A 53 -7.08 -11.72 -10.97
N PHE A 54 -7.69 -11.05 -9.98
CA PHE A 54 -8.38 -9.79 -10.17
C PHE A 54 -7.41 -8.64 -10.50
N VAL A 55 -6.28 -8.57 -9.78
CA VAL A 55 -5.25 -7.54 -9.97
C VAL A 55 -4.49 -7.77 -11.28
N GLY A 56 -4.10 -9.02 -11.56
CA GLY A 56 -3.26 -9.38 -12.70
C GLY A 56 -1.97 -8.57 -12.73
N ASP A 57 -1.63 -7.98 -13.88
CA ASP A 57 -0.41 -7.18 -14.06
C ASP A 57 -0.56 -5.69 -13.66
N ALA A 58 -1.75 -5.26 -13.20
CA ALA A 58 -1.99 -3.86 -12.87
C ALA A 58 -1.27 -3.45 -11.58
N PRO A 59 -0.66 -2.26 -11.46
CA PRO A 59 -0.03 -1.78 -10.23
C PRO A 59 -0.96 -1.88 -9.01
N SER A 60 -0.47 -2.46 -7.91
CA SER A 60 -1.26 -2.77 -6.72
C SER A 60 -0.39 -2.88 -5.48
N THR A 61 -0.94 -2.49 -4.34
CA THR A 61 -0.32 -2.68 -3.02
C THR A 61 -0.21 -4.15 -2.64
N LEU A 62 -0.87 -5.08 -3.36
CA LEU A 62 -0.67 -6.52 -3.20
C LEU A 62 0.82 -6.90 -3.23
N ARG A 63 1.58 -6.27 -4.14
CA ARG A 63 3.02 -6.53 -4.34
C ARG A 63 3.92 -5.89 -3.28
N LEU A 64 3.35 -5.14 -2.34
CA LEU A 64 4.08 -4.46 -1.26
C LEU A 64 3.90 -5.16 0.09
N MET A 65 3.16 -6.26 0.13
CA MET A 65 2.82 -7.00 1.34
C MET A 65 3.03 -8.49 1.11
N PHE A 66 3.28 -9.23 2.19
CA PHE A 66 3.37 -10.67 2.18
C PHE A 66 2.32 -11.26 3.14
N PRO A 67 1.25 -11.90 2.64
CA PRO A 67 0.19 -12.46 3.47
C PRO A 67 0.66 -13.58 4.41
N GLU A 68 0.07 -13.63 5.62
CA GLU A 68 0.40 -14.63 6.65
C GLU A 68 0.17 -16.08 6.21
N VAL A 69 -0.84 -16.35 5.37
CA VAL A 69 -1.08 -17.69 4.79
C VAL A 69 0.13 -18.29 4.04
N TYR A 70 1.11 -17.46 3.70
CA TYR A 70 2.34 -17.89 3.04
C TYR A 70 3.56 -17.97 3.97
N LEU A 71 3.46 -17.54 5.24
CA LEU A 71 4.58 -17.56 6.18
C LEU A 71 5.00 -18.99 6.53
N ASP A 72 4.05 -19.89 6.77
CA ASP A 72 4.35 -21.27 7.18
C ASP A 72 4.83 -22.16 6.01
N LYS A 73 4.55 -21.77 4.75
CA LYS A 73 4.91 -22.58 3.55
C LYS A 73 6.41 -22.56 3.23
N GLY A 74 7.17 -21.66 3.85
CA GLY A 74 8.63 -21.57 3.69
C GLY A 74 9.41 -22.34 4.75
N HIS A 75 8.73 -22.97 5.70
CA HIS A 75 9.36 -23.64 6.85
C HIS A 75 9.51 -25.16 6.66
N ASP A 76 9.16 -25.69 5.48
CA ASP A 76 9.24 -27.12 5.13
C ASP A 76 10.66 -27.61 4.77
N GLU A 77 11.71 -26.86 5.15
CA GLU A 77 13.11 -27.25 4.97
C GLU A 77 13.82 -27.41 6.33
N GLU A 78 13.43 -28.42 7.12
CA GLU A 78 14.28 -29.10 8.12
C GLU A 78 14.02 -30.62 8.17
#